data_AF-A0A949PJC2-F1
#
_entry.id   AF-A0A949PJC2-F1
#
_cell.length_a   1.000
_cell.length_b   1.000
_cell.length_c   1.000
_cell.angle_alpha   90.00
_cell.angle_beta   90.00
_cell.angle_gamma   90.00
#
_symmetry.space_group_name_H-M   'P 1'
#
loop_
_entity.id
_entity.type
_entity.pdbx_description
1 polymer ?
#
loop_
_entity_poly.entity_id
_entity_poly.type
_entity_poly.pdbx_seq_one_letter_code
_entity_poly.pdbx_strand_id
1 'polypeptide(L)'
;ANNVELTATTDNLIGSSNTNWDIVLVGDMCYEQPLAGQIEEWLRGLVAQGTDVLIGDPGRTYLPKSGMEKQATYRVQTSRALEDLDVGSTKVWKLLASR
;
A
#
# COMPACT_ATOMS: atom_id res chain seq x y z
N ALA A 1 15.55 -20.13 8.16
CA ALA A 1 14.13 -19.77 7.91
C ALA A 1 13.42 -19.66 9.25
N ASN A 2 12.35 -18.86 9.34
CA ASN A 2 11.61 -18.54 10.56
C ASN A 2 10.34 -19.40 10.79
N ASN A 3 10.18 -20.53 10.09
CA ASN A 3 9.05 -21.47 10.22
C ASN A 3 7.65 -20.85 10.06
N VAL A 4 7.53 -19.85 9.16
CA VAL A 4 6.23 -19.28 8.78
C VAL A 4 5.66 -20.01 7.56
N GLU A 5 4.35 -20.22 7.55
CA GLU A 5 3.62 -20.67 6.36
C GLU A 5 3.24 -19.46 5.50
N LEU A 6 3.34 -19.62 4.18
CA LEU A 6 2.94 -18.61 3.21
C LEU A 6 1.91 -19.20 2.27
N THR A 7 0.79 -18.50 2.12
CA THR A 7 -0.24 -18.80 1.13
C THR A 7 -0.25 -17.69 0.09
N ALA A 8 -0.31 -18.06 -1.18
CA ALA A 8 -0.42 -17.12 -2.29
C ALA A 8 -1.67 -17.45 -3.11
N THR A 9 -2.32 -16.42 -3.65
CA THR A 9 -3.45 -16.56 -4.57
C THR A 9 -3.32 -15.53 -5.69
N THR A 10 -3.92 -15.84 -6.84
CA THR A 10 -4.13 -14.91 -7.95
C THR A 10 -5.55 -14.35 -7.98
N ASP A 11 -6.39 -14.72 -7.01
CA ASP A 11 -7.76 -14.24 -6.91
C ASP A 11 -7.79 -12.73 -6.61
N ASN A 12 -8.78 -12.04 -7.14
CA ASN A 12 -9.01 -10.64 -6.78
C ASN A 12 -9.62 -10.55 -5.37
N LEU A 13 -8.83 -10.06 -4.42
CA LEU A 13 -9.28 -9.85 -3.04
C LEU A 13 -9.92 -8.46 -2.82
N ILE A 14 -9.80 -7.54 -3.77
CA ILE A 14 -10.33 -6.18 -3.63
C ILE A 14 -11.85 -6.24 -3.47
N GLY A 15 -12.35 -5.61 -2.41
CA GLY A 15 -13.77 -5.60 -2.06
C GLY A 15 -14.22 -6.76 -1.16
N SER A 16 -13.35 -7.73 -0.86
CA SER A 16 -13.66 -8.80 0.09
C SER A 16 -13.78 -8.27 1.53
N SER A 17 -14.65 -8.87 2.33
CA SER A 17 -14.71 -8.61 3.77
C SER A 17 -13.45 -9.11 4.47
N ASN A 18 -13.05 -8.46 5.58
CA ASN A 18 -11.95 -8.99 6.39
C ASN A 18 -12.29 -10.39 6.92
N THR A 19 -11.40 -11.36 6.69
CA THR A 19 -11.54 -12.76 7.14
C THR A 19 -10.50 -13.16 8.19
N ASN A 20 -10.03 -12.19 8.99
CA ASN A 20 -9.03 -12.29 10.08
C ASN A 20 -7.62 -11.78 9.72
N TRP A 21 -7.52 -10.73 8.91
CA TRP A 21 -6.28 -9.98 8.74
C TRP A 21 -6.15 -8.93 9.84
N ASP A 22 -5.07 -9.00 10.61
CA ASP A 22 -4.69 -7.96 11.56
C ASP A 22 -4.07 -6.75 10.84
N ILE A 23 -3.25 -7.03 9.82
CA ILE A 23 -2.51 -6.03 9.05
C ILE A 23 -2.60 -6.36 7.55
N VAL A 24 -2.86 -5.34 6.74
CA VAL A 24 -2.76 -5.42 5.27
C VAL A 24 -1.62 -4.51 4.79
N LEU A 25 -0.70 -5.11 4.03
CA LEU A 25 0.41 -4.43 3.38
C LEU A 25 0.11 -4.31 1.90
N VAL A 26 0.10 -3.09 1.39
CA VAL A 26 -0.15 -2.80 -0.03
C VAL A 26 1.11 -2.22 -0.64
N GLY A 27 1.57 -2.84 -1.73
CA GLY A 27 2.66 -2.33 -2.53
C GLY A 27 2.21 -1.24 -3.50
N ASP A 28 2.97 -1.12 -4.57
CA ASP A 28 2.76 -0.15 -5.64
C ASP A 28 1.50 -0.46 -6.47
N MET A 29 0.32 -0.13 -5.94
CA MET A 29 -0.98 -0.41 -6.57
C MET A 29 -1.73 0.85 -7.02
N CYS A 30 -1.27 2.04 -6.61
CA CYS A 30 -1.89 3.31 -6.97
C CYS A 30 -1.37 3.88 -8.31
N TYR A 31 -0.93 3.02 -9.24
CA TYR A 31 -0.35 3.43 -10.53
C TYR A 31 -1.40 3.79 -11.60
N GLU A 32 -2.64 3.32 -11.46
CA GLU A 32 -3.75 3.66 -12.36
C GLU A 32 -4.99 4.11 -11.58
N GLN A 33 -5.73 5.08 -12.13
CA GLN A 33 -6.84 5.73 -11.44
C GLN A 33 -7.98 4.77 -11.05
N PRO A 34 -8.47 3.87 -11.93
CA PRO A 34 -9.59 3.01 -11.58
C PRO A 34 -9.26 2.01 -10.47
N LEU A 35 -8.03 1.49 -10.47
CA LEU A 35 -7.54 0.57 -9.45
C LEU A 35 -7.31 1.29 -8.12
N ALA A 36 -6.68 2.47 -8.16
CA ALA A 36 -6.42 3.26 -6.96
C ALA A 36 -7.71 3.58 -6.21
N GLY A 37 -8.78 3.94 -6.92
CA GLY A 37 -10.09 4.20 -6.31
C GLY A 37 -10.70 2.96 -5.64
N GLN A 38 -10.71 1.82 -6.34
CA GLN A 38 -11.24 0.56 -5.78
C GLN A 38 -10.45 0.08 -4.56
N ILE A 39 -9.12 0.22 -4.61
CA ILE A 39 -8.26 -0.13 -3.48
C ILE A 39 -8.47 0.81 -2.31
N GLU A 40 -8.53 2.13 -2.54
CA GLU A 40 -8.75 3.09 -1.46
C GLU A 40 -10.07 2.80 -0.72
N GLU A 41 -11.16 2.61 -1.46
CA GLU A 41 -12.48 2.32 -0.88
C GLU A 41 -12.44 1.05 -0.03
N TRP A 42 -11.90 -0.03 -0.58
CA TRP A 42 -11.78 -1.31 0.12
C TRP A 42 -10.93 -1.21 1.38
N LEU A 43 -9.73 -0.62 1.29
CA LEU A 43 -8.82 -0.49 2.42
C LEU A 43 -9.39 0.39 3.53
N ARG A 44 -10.10 1.48 3.19
CA ARG A 44 -10.80 2.29 4.21
C ARG A 44 -11.88 1.48 4.93
N GLY A 45 -12.58 0.60 4.21
CA GLY A 45 -13.52 -0.35 4.80
C GLY A 45 -12.86 -1.32 5.79
N LEU A 46 -11.64 -1.81 5.49
CA LEU A 46 -10.88 -2.67 6.40
C LEU A 46 -10.39 -1.90 7.63
N VAL A 47 -9.92 -0.67 7.47
CA VAL A 47 -9.52 0.20 8.58
C VAL A 47 -10.70 0.47 9.52
N ALA A 48 -11.89 0.71 8.98
CA ALA A 48 -13.10 0.88 9.80
C ALA A 48 -13.47 -0.38 10.62
N GLN A 49 -13.02 -1.56 10.20
CA GLN A 49 -13.18 -2.83 10.92
C GLN A 49 -12.05 -3.09 11.93
N GLY A 50 -11.11 -2.16 12.10
CA GLY A 50 -9.97 -2.28 13.03
C GLY A 50 -8.72 -2.90 12.43
N THR A 51 -8.66 -3.08 11.11
CA THR A 51 -7.47 -3.60 10.41
C THR A 51 -6.44 -2.51 10.22
N ASP A 52 -5.17 -2.79 10.54
CA ASP A 52 -4.09 -1.85 10.25
C ASP A 52 -3.68 -1.93 8.77
N VAL A 53 -3.64 -0.80 8.08
CA VAL A 53 -3.28 -0.74 6.65
C VAL A 53 -2.03 0.10 6.44
N LEU A 54 -1.02 -0.48 5.79
CA LEU A 54 0.20 0.20 5.37
C LEU A 54 0.34 0.15 3.84
N ILE A 55 0.66 1.29 3.23
CA ILE A 55 0.83 1.45 1.79
C ILE A 55 2.27 1.89 1.52
N GLY A 56 3.01 1.09 0.76
CA GLY A 56 4.29 1.45 0.18
C GLY A 56 4.10 2.11 -1.18
N ASP A 57 4.54 3.36 -1.32
CA ASP A 57 4.33 4.14 -2.55
C ASP A 57 5.61 4.87 -3.00
N PRO A 58 6.06 4.68 -4.26
CA PRO A 58 7.22 5.37 -4.83
C PRO A 58 6.91 6.81 -5.32
N GLY A 59 5.72 7.35 -5.06
CA GLY A 59 5.26 8.65 -5.51
C GLY A 59 4.22 8.58 -6.63
N ARG A 60 3.29 7.61 -6.58
CA ARG A 60 2.28 7.46 -7.65
C ARG A 60 1.27 8.59 -7.62
N THR A 61 0.85 9.02 -8.81
CA THR A 61 -0.09 10.14 -9.02
C THR A 61 -1.43 9.92 -8.34
N TYR A 62 -1.90 8.67 -8.26
CA TYR A 62 -3.23 8.32 -7.75
C TYR A 62 -3.22 7.82 -6.31
N LEU A 63 -2.10 7.99 -5.58
CA LEU A 63 -2.09 7.75 -4.14
C LEU A 63 -3.11 8.70 -3.45
N PRO A 64 -3.90 8.23 -2.46
CA PRO A 64 -4.83 9.10 -1.73
C PRO A 64 -4.12 10.34 -1.18
N LYS A 65 -4.77 11.50 -1.25
CA LYS A 65 -4.13 12.76 -0.82
C LYS A 65 -4.36 13.09 0.66
N SER A 66 -5.26 12.35 1.32
CA SER A 66 -5.69 12.62 2.69
C SER A 66 -6.01 11.34 3.46
N GLY A 67 -6.14 11.48 4.78
CA GLY A 67 -6.44 10.35 5.66
C GLY A 67 -5.29 9.35 5.75
N MET A 68 -4.05 9.82 5.62
CA MET A 68 -2.85 9.01 5.78
C MET A 68 -1.79 9.72 6.61
N GLU A 69 -1.01 8.94 7.33
CA GLU A 69 0.15 9.39 8.10
C GLU A 69 1.41 8.71 7.57
N LYS A 70 2.43 9.49 7.22
CA LYS A 70 3.72 8.95 6.75
C LYS A 70 4.46 8.28 7.92
N GLN A 71 4.75 6.99 7.78
CA GLN A 71 5.49 6.19 8.77
C GLN A 71 6.99 6.20 8.50
N ALA A 72 7.41 6.10 7.24
CA ALA A 72 8.81 6.01 6.88
C ALA A 72 9.10 6.52 5.46
N THR A 73 10.38 6.75 5.18
CA THR A 73 10.87 7.07 3.83
C THR A 73 12.16 6.29 3.61
N TYR A 74 12.18 5.52 2.53
CA TYR A 74 13.29 4.68 2.11
C TYR A 74 13.87 5.22 0.82
N ARG A 75 15.19 5.34 0.77
CA ARG A 75 15.91 5.67 -0.46
C ARG A 75 16.28 4.36 -1.16
N VAL A 76 15.69 4.13 -2.33
CA VAL A 76 16.05 2.96 -3.14
C VAL A 76 17.20 3.39 -4.07
N GLN A 77 18.34 2.72 -3.95
CA GLN A 77 19.43 2.90 -4.90
C GLN A 77 19.06 2.14 -6.18
N THR A 78 18.65 2.86 -7.21
CA THR A 78 18.52 2.28 -8.56
C THR A 78 19.92 2.05 -9.11
N SER A 79 20.22 0.81 -9.53
CA SER A 79 21.51 0.48 -10.13
C SER A 79 21.64 1.22 -11.47
N ARG A 80 22.72 1.99 -11.60
CA ARG A 80 23.08 2.82 -12.77
C ARG A 80 22.86 2.10 -14.12
N ALA A 81 21.77 2.43 -14.80
CA ALA A 81 21.60 2.24 -16.26
C ALA A 81 20.45 3.09 -16.85
N LEU A 82 19.91 4.07 -16.12
CA LEU A 82 19.01 5.08 -16.68
C LEU A 82 19.42 6.42 -16.07
N GLU A 83 19.91 7.29 -16.94
CA GLU A 83 20.50 8.59 -16.64
C GLU A 83 19.46 9.59 -16.14
N ASP A 84 19.97 10.50 -15.31
CA ASP A 84 19.36 11.73 -14.81
C ASP A 84 18.24 11.63 -13.76
N LEU A 85 18.69 11.71 -12.50
CA LEU A 85 18.00 12.31 -11.36
C LEU A 85 16.66 11.68 -10.97
N ASP A 86 16.72 10.55 -10.25
CA ASP A 86 15.98 10.48 -8.99
C ASP A 86 16.44 9.29 -8.15
N VAL A 87 16.93 9.58 -6.95
CA VAL A 87 16.86 8.58 -5.89
C VAL A 87 15.38 8.41 -5.61
N GLY A 88 14.77 7.36 -6.17
CA GLY A 88 13.37 7.04 -5.94
C GLY A 88 13.12 6.89 -4.44
N SER A 89 12.56 7.92 -3.81
CA SER A 89 12.20 7.87 -2.41
C SER A 89 10.84 7.18 -2.28
N THR A 90 10.84 5.95 -1.80
CA THR A 90 9.60 5.22 -1.50
C THR A 90 9.17 5.57 -0.09
N LYS A 91 7.89 5.83 0.10
CA LYS A 91 7.32 6.19 1.41
C LYS A 91 6.41 5.07 1.87
N VAL A 92 6.35 4.87 3.18
CA VAL A 92 5.33 4.02 3.81
C VAL A 92 4.32 4.93 4.48
N TRP A 93 3.05 4.71 4.18
CA TRP A 93 1.92 5.47 4.69
C TRP A 93 1.03 4.53 5.50
N LYS A 94 0.56 4.99 6.67
CA LYS A 94 -0.52 4.35 7.41
C LYS A 94 -1.83 5.01 7.02
N LEU A 95 -2.82 4.22 6.61
CA LEU A 95 -4.18 4.71 6.36
C LEU A 95 -4.89 4.92 7.69
N LEU A 96 -5.52 6.08 7.85
CA LEU A 96 -6.20 6.48 9.07
C LEU A 96 -7.70 6.20 8.96
N ALA A 97 -8.31 5.79 10.07
CA ALA A 97 -9.76 5.73 10.17
C ALA A 97 -10.34 7.14 10.00
N SER A 98 -11.41 7.26 9.20
CA SER A 98 -12.21 8.48 9.17
C SER A 98 -12.82 8.67 10.55
N ARG A 99 -12.58 9.84 11.17
CA ARG A 99 -13.23 10.22 12.43
C ARG A 99 -14.71 10.54 12.21
#